data_AF-A0A7Y3CZ34-F1
#
_entry.id   AF-A0A7Y3CZ34-F1
#
_cell.length_a   1.000
_cell.length_b   1.000
_cell.length_c   1.000
_cell.angle_alpha   90.00
_cell.angle_beta   90.00
_cell.angle_gamma   90.00
#
_symmetry.space_group_name_H-M   'P 1'
#
loop_
_entity.id
_entity.type
_entity.pdbx_description
1 polymer ?
#
loop_
_entity_poly.entity_id
_entity_poly.type
_entity_poly.pdbx_seq_one_letter_code
_entity_poly.pdbx_strand_id
1 'polypeptide(L)'
;KKVFDERGDSIPYQVGTMIEVPRAALMADEIAKYADFFSFGTNDLTQMTYGYSRDDASKFLPIYISKGILKHDPFEVIDQEGVGQLIKMGTDRGRHNKPKLKVGICGEHGGEPSSIEFCYDLGMDYVSCSPFRVPIARVASAQAAIKTKARK
;
A
#
# COMPACT_ATOMS: atom_id res chain seq x y z
N LYS A 1 1.01 -17.49 22.54
CA LYS A 1 2.07 -17.78 23.54
C LYS A 1 1.86 -19.13 24.23
N LYS A 2 0.64 -19.49 24.65
CA LYS A 2 0.30 -20.81 25.25
C LYS A 2 1.06 -22.03 24.65
N VAL A 3 1.09 -22.20 23.33
CA VAL A 3 1.80 -23.31 22.67
C VAL A 3 3.32 -23.28 22.89
N PHE A 4 3.93 -22.09 22.87
CA PHE A 4 5.36 -21.92 23.16
C PHE A 4 5.68 -22.24 24.63
N ASP A 5 4.81 -21.78 25.54
CA ASP A 5 4.96 -22.03 26.97
C ASP A 5 4.85 -23.54 27.30
N GLU A 6 3.90 -24.25 26.67
CA GLU A 6 3.72 -25.71 26.83
C GLU A 6 4.88 -26.53 26.26
N ARG A 7 5.53 -26.04 25.20
CA ARG A 7 6.65 -26.74 24.55
C ARG A 7 8.03 -26.33 25.07
N GLY A 8 8.12 -25.28 25.86
CA GLY A 8 9.40 -24.73 26.32
C GLY A 8 10.28 -24.23 25.16
N ASP A 9 9.67 -23.69 24.09
CA ASP A 9 10.35 -23.31 22.85
C ASP A 9 9.86 -21.95 22.34
N SER A 10 10.61 -21.30 21.45
CA SER A 10 10.22 -20.03 20.81
C SER A 10 10.82 -19.89 19.42
N ILE A 11 10.08 -19.25 18.51
CA ILE A 11 10.60 -18.81 17.21
C ILE A 11 10.38 -17.31 17.03
N PRO A 12 11.30 -16.58 16.38
CA PRO A 12 11.06 -15.20 15.99
C PRO A 12 9.88 -15.11 15.00
N TYR A 13 8.91 -14.25 15.30
CA TYR A 13 7.80 -13.95 14.40
C TYR A 13 7.40 -12.48 14.53
N GLN A 14 6.67 -11.97 13.54
CA GLN A 14 6.10 -10.63 13.54
C GLN A 14 4.60 -10.72 13.30
N VAL A 15 3.85 -9.84 13.96
CA VAL A 15 2.40 -9.70 13.73
C VAL A 15 2.14 -8.29 13.22
N GLY A 16 1.75 -8.19 11.96
CA GLY A 16 1.37 -6.93 11.33
C GLY A 16 -0.12 -6.87 11.05
N THR A 17 -0.52 -5.84 10.32
CA THR A 17 -1.90 -5.67 9.90
C THR A 17 -1.98 -5.07 8.49
N MET A 18 -3.11 -5.32 7.83
CA MET A 18 -3.43 -4.67 6.58
C MET A 18 -4.04 -3.29 6.86
N ILE A 19 -3.58 -2.27 6.12
CA ILE A 19 -4.17 -0.94 6.13
C ILE A 19 -5.00 -0.81 4.85
N GLU A 20 -6.24 -1.28 4.91
CA GLU A 20 -7.14 -1.41 3.75
C GLU A 20 -8.52 -0.77 3.97
N VAL A 21 -8.77 -0.27 5.18
CA VAL A 21 -9.95 0.54 5.49
C VAL A 21 -9.52 1.98 5.79
N PRO A 22 -10.24 3.02 5.31
CA PRO A 22 -9.84 4.41 5.52
C PRO A 22 -9.64 4.77 7.01
N ARG A 23 -10.47 4.20 7.90
CA ARG A 23 -10.34 4.41 9.35
C ARG A 23 -9.01 3.88 9.91
N ALA A 24 -8.43 2.84 9.33
CA ALA A 24 -7.14 2.32 9.76
C ALA A 24 -6.01 3.29 9.41
N ALA A 25 -6.04 3.91 8.23
CA ALA A 25 -5.11 4.97 7.87
C ALA A 25 -5.26 6.21 8.78
N LEU A 26 -6.50 6.59 9.11
CA LEU A 26 -6.78 7.68 10.04
C LEU A 26 -6.26 7.38 11.46
N MET A 27 -6.36 6.15 11.94
CA MET A 27 -5.96 5.76 13.32
C MET A 27 -4.63 5.00 13.36
N ALA A 28 -3.77 5.19 12.36
CA ALA A 28 -2.58 4.38 12.16
C ALA A 28 -1.54 4.48 13.29
N ASP A 29 -1.50 5.61 14.01
CA ASP A 29 -0.70 5.83 15.21
C ASP A 29 -1.10 4.88 16.35
N GLU A 30 -2.40 4.76 16.61
CA GLU A 30 -2.94 3.84 17.63
C GLU A 30 -2.72 2.38 17.23
N ILE A 31 -2.93 2.05 15.95
CA ILE A 31 -2.74 0.69 15.43
C ILE A 31 -1.27 0.26 15.50
N ALA A 32 -0.32 1.17 15.22
CA ALA A 32 1.11 0.89 15.24
C ALA A 32 1.66 0.47 16.62
N LYS A 33 0.91 0.73 17.71
CA LYS A 33 1.25 0.23 19.06
C LYS A 33 1.25 -1.30 19.12
N TYR A 34 0.44 -1.94 18.28
CA TYR A 34 0.21 -3.38 18.29
C TYR A 34 0.76 -4.12 17.06
N ALA A 35 0.99 -3.41 15.95
CA ALA A 35 1.47 -4.01 14.70
C ALA A 35 2.98 -3.82 14.51
N ASP A 36 3.68 -4.88 14.10
CA ASP A 36 5.10 -4.87 13.77
C ASP A 36 5.39 -4.34 12.36
N PHE A 37 4.40 -4.44 11.47
CA PHE A 37 4.44 -3.92 10.11
C PHE A 37 3.05 -3.56 9.61
N PHE A 38 2.99 -2.66 8.63
CA PHE A 38 1.80 -2.36 7.84
C PHE A 38 1.95 -2.86 6.41
N SER A 39 0.89 -3.45 5.88
CA SER A 39 0.75 -3.73 4.45
C SER A 39 -0.48 -3.00 3.92
N PHE A 40 -0.30 -2.05 3.02
CA PHE A 40 -1.44 -1.36 2.40
C PHE A 40 -2.14 -2.28 1.41
N GLY A 41 -3.37 -2.67 1.74
CA GLY A 41 -4.29 -3.40 0.86
C GLY A 41 -5.02 -2.42 -0.04
N THR A 42 -4.35 -1.98 -1.11
CA THR A 42 -4.82 -0.83 -1.89
C THR A 42 -6.05 -1.12 -2.73
N ASN A 43 -6.35 -2.38 -3.06
CA ASN A 43 -7.59 -2.72 -3.77
C ASN A 43 -8.82 -2.34 -2.93
N ASP A 44 -8.87 -2.82 -1.69
CA ASP A 44 -9.95 -2.53 -0.75
C ASP A 44 -9.92 -1.08 -0.27
N LEU A 45 -8.72 -0.51 -0.08
CA LEU A 45 -8.60 0.90 0.29
C LEU A 45 -9.15 1.82 -0.81
N THR A 46 -8.85 1.53 -2.09
CA THR A 46 -9.43 2.25 -3.23
C THR A 46 -10.94 2.09 -3.25
N GLN A 47 -11.46 0.87 -3.12
CA GLN A 47 -12.90 0.58 -3.10
C GLN A 47 -13.61 1.40 -2.02
N MET A 48 -13.08 1.44 -0.79
CA MET A 48 -13.69 2.18 0.32
C MET A 48 -13.52 3.69 0.20
N THR A 49 -12.44 4.17 -0.44
CA THR A 49 -12.19 5.60 -0.62
C THR A 49 -13.06 6.21 -1.72
N TYR A 50 -13.17 5.52 -2.85
CA TYR A 50 -14.03 5.94 -3.96
C TYR A 50 -15.51 5.58 -3.75
N GLY A 51 -15.81 4.60 -2.89
CA GLY A 51 -17.13 4.00 -2.81
C GLY A 51 -17.46 3.11 -4.01
N TYR A 52 -16.44 2.49 -4.62
CA TYR A 52 -16.58 1.67 -5.83
C TYR A 52 -16.50 0.19 -5.49
N SER A 53 -17.60 -0.53 -5.67
CA SER A 53 -17.57 -2.00 -5.74
C SER A 53 -16.73 -2.41 -6.96
N ARG A 54 -15.60 -3.08 -6.75
CA ARG A 54 -14.70 -3.51 -7.83
C ARG A 54 -15.41 -4.39 -8.85
N ASP A 55 -16.30 -5.26 -8.38
CA ASP A 55 -17.07 -6.18 -9.23
C ASP A 55 -18.10 -5.45 -10.12
N ASP A 56 -18.56 -4.27 -9.71
CA ASP A 56 -19.54 -3.47 -10.44
C ASP A 56 -18.94 -2.30 -11.22
N ALA A 57 -17.75 -1.83 -10.83
CA ALA A 57 -17.12 -0.63 -11.37
C ALA A 57 -16.80 -0.74 -12.86
N SER A 58 -16.53 -1.96 -13.34
CA SER A 58 -16.29 -2.26 -14.77
C SER A 58 -17.43 -1.78 -15.68
N LYS A 59 -18.66 -1.65 -15.17
CA LYS A 59 -19.85 -1.20 -15.92
C LYS A 59 -19.81 0.30 -16.26
N PHE A 60 -19.07 1.12 -15.51
CA PHE A 60 -19.06 2.58 -15.69
C PHE A 60 -17.67 3.22 -15.78
N LEU A 61 -16.61 2.59 -15.27
CA LEU A 61 -15.25 3.12 -15.34
C LEU A 61 -14.79 3.44 -16.78
N PRO A 62 -15.05 2.61 -17.81
CA PRO A 62 -14.71 2.96 -19.19
C PRO A 62 -15.39 4.24 -19.68
N ILE A 63 -16.62 4.52 -19.23
CA ILE A 63 -17.35 5.75 -19.56
C ILE A 63 -16.68 6.95 -18.88
N TYR A 64 -16.26 6.80 -17.62
CA TYR A 64 -15.59 7.88 -16.87
C TYR A 64 -14.24 8.24 -17.51
N ILE A 65 -13.48 7.23 -17.93
CA ILE A 65 -12.18 7.43 -18.59
C ILE A 65 -12.37 8.07 -19.97
N SER A 66 -13.27 7.57 -20.81
CA SER A 66 -13.54 8.15 -22.14
C SER A 66 -14.07 9.59 -22.08
N LYS A 67 -14.79 9.95 -21.02
CA LYS A 67 -15.26 11.33 -20.77
C LYS A 67 -14.23 12.21 -20.06
N GLY A 68 -13.05 11.68 -19.71
CA GLY A 68 -12.01 12.41 -19.01
C GLY A 68 -12.34 12.78 -17.56
N ILE A 69 -13.36 12.13 -16.95
CA ILE A 69 -13.69 12.28 -15.52
C ILE A 69 -12.58 11.65 -14.67
N LEU A 70 -12.07 10.51 -15.11
CA LEU A 70 -10.89 9.85 -14.55
C LEU A 70 -9.81 9.74 -15.62
N LYS A 71 -8.55 9.91 -15.23
CA LYS A 71 -7.41 9.73 -16.14
C LYS A 71 -7.08 8.25 -16.36
N HIS A 72 -7.22 7.45 -15.31
CA HIS A 72 -6.87 6.04 -15.27
C HIS A 72 -7.92 5.26 -14.46
N ASP A 73 -7.93 3.93 -14.61
CA ASP A 73 -8.65 3.06 -13.69
C ASP A 73 -7.94 3.09 -12.32
N PRO A 74 -8.62 3.52 -11.24
CA PRO A 74 -8.02 3.64 -9.91
C PRO A 74 -7.69 2.30 -9.25
N PHE A 75 -8.11 1.17 -9.83
CA PHE A 75 -7.71 -0.18 -9.41
C PHE A 75 -6.45 -0.71 -10.13
N GLU A 76 -5.99 0.00 -11.18
CA GLU A 76 -4.74 -0.32 -11.89
C GLU A 76 -3.62 0.65 -11.49
N VAL A 77 -3.92 1.95 -11.42
CA VAL A 77 -2.99 3.01 -11.07
C VAL A 77 -3.46 3.68 -9.79
N ILE A 78 -2.59 3.79 -8.77
CA ILE A 78 -2.95 4.46 -7.51
C ILE A 78 -3.40 5.89 -7.79
N ASP A 79 -4.60 6.21 -7.32
CA ASP A 79 -5.04 7.59 -7.14
C ASP A 79 -4.18 8.27 -6.06
N GLN A 80 -3.20 9.05 -6.50
CA GLN A 80 -2.28 9.73 -5.59
C GLN A 80 -2.93 10.91 -4.85
N GLU A 81 -4.02 11.48 -5.40
CA GLU A 81 -4.67 12.68 -4.87
C GLU A 81 -5.72 12.36 -3.80
N GLY A 82 -6.34 11.17 -3.83
CA GLY A 82 -7.26 10.69 -2.79
C GLY A 82 -6.66 9.54 -1.98
N VAL A 83 -6.61 8.33 -2.55
CA VAL A 83 -6.11 7.12 -1.87
C VAL A 83 -4.67 7.32 -1.36
N GLY A 84 -3.82 7.98 -2.15
CA GLY A 84 -2.45 8.31 -1.81
C GLY A 84 -2.33 9.16 -0.55
N GLN A 85 -3.30 10.03 -0.25
CA GLN A 85 -3.30 10.80 1.00
C GLN A 85 -3.50 9.91 2.22
N LEU A 86 -4.38 8.91 2.12
CA LEU A 86 -4.58 7.92 3.20
C LEU A 86 -3.33 7.07 3.39
N ILE A 87 -2.68 6.66 2.30
CA ILE A 87 -1.43 5.90 2.36
C ILE A 87 -0.33 6.72 3.06
N LYS A 88 -0.14 7.97 2.64
CA LYS A 88 0.83 8.88 3.25
C LYS A 88 0.51 9.11 4.73
N MET A 89 -0.73 9.42 5.06
CA MET A 89 -1.17 9.66 6.44
C MET A 89 -0.95 8.43 7.32
N GLY A 90 -1.33 7.25 6.84
CA GLY A 90 -1.16 6.00 7.58
C GLY A 90 0.32 5.66 7.83
N THR A 91 1.16 5.90 6.82
CA THR A 91 2.62 5.71 6.92
C THR A 91 3.23 6.68 7.94
N ASP A 92 2.92 7.97 7.82
CA ASP A 92 3.45 9.02 8.69
C ASP A 92 3.02 8.82 10.15
N ARG A 93 1.72 8.58 10.40
CA ARG A 93 1.18 8.33 11.75
C ARG A 93 1.73 7.04 12.36
N GLY A 94 1.78 5.97 11.58
CA GLY A 94 2.34 4.69 12.04
C GLY A 94 3.81 4.83 12.44
N ARG A 95 4.62 5.52 11.62
CA ARG A 95 6.04 5.76 11.91
C ARG A 95 6.27 6.82 12.99
N HIS A 96 5.36 7.76 13.18
CA HIS A 96 5.42 8.68 14.31
C HIS A 96 5.39 7.91 15.65
N ASN A 97 4.50 6.91 15.78
CA ASN A 97 4.42 6.09 16.97
C ASN A 97 5.49 4.97 17.02
N LYS A 98 5.87 4.38 15.87
CA LYS A 98 6.91 3.35 15.76
C LYS A 98 7.89 3.70 14.63
N PRO A 99 8.99 4.44 14.90
CA PRO A 99 9.89 4.96 13.85
C PRO A 99 10.52 3.91 12.91
N LYS A 100 10.63 2.66 13.36
CA LYS A 100 11.16 1.53 12.58
C LYS A 100 10.06 0.62 12.02
N LEU A 101 8.80 1.07 12.04
CA LEU A 101 7.67 0.31 11.49
C LEU A 101 7.93 0.02 10.02
N LYS A 102 7.91 -1.27 9.68
CA LYS A 102 7.99 -1.73 8.29
C LYS A 102 6.67 -1.45 7.60
N VAL A 103 6.74 -0.78 6.46
CA VAL A 103 5.55 -0.40 5.69
C VAL A 103 5.74 -0.86 4.26
N GLY A 104 4.79 -1.60 3.73
CA GLY A 104 4.75 -1.92 2.32
C GLY A 104 3.35 -1.91 1.74
N ILE A 105 3.24 -2.31 0.49
CA ILE A 105 2.00 -2.36 -0.27
C ILE A 105 1.83 -3.74 -0.90
N CYS A 106 0.60 -4.22 -0.95
CA CYS A 106 0.21 -5.42 -1.68
C CYS A 106 -0.96 -5.13 -2.62
N GLY A 107 -1.05 -5.91 -3.70
CA GLY A 107 -2.14 -5.82 -4.68
C GLY A 107 -1.63 -5.48 -6.08
N GLU A 108 -2.55 -5.10 -6.95
CA GLU A 108 -2.27 -4.83 -8.37
C GLU A 108 -1.28 -3.67 -8.54
N HIS A 109 -1.48 -2.62 -7.75
CA HIS A 109 -0.63 -1.42 -7.72
C HIS A 109 0.84 -1.70 -7.37
N GLY A 110 1.12 -2.77 -6.61
CA GLY A 110 2.49 -3.16 -6.27
C GLY A 110 3.32 -3.61 -7.47
N GLY A 111 2.69 -3.81 -8.63
CA GLY A 111 3.34 -4.14 -9.90
C GLY A 111 3.18 -3.08 -10.99
N GLU A 112 2.60 -1.91 -10.68
CA GLU A 112 2.39 -0.82 -11.64
C GLU A 112 3.49 0.25 -11.45
N PRO A 113 4.28 0.59 -12.49
CA PRO A 113 5.48 1.41 -12.34
C PRO A 113 5.29 2.78 -11.67
N SER A 114 4.21 3.52 -11.99
CA SER A 114 3.98 4.86 -11.42
C SER A 114 3.56 4.80 -9.95
N SER A 115 2.79 3.78 -9.59
CA SER A 115 2.39 3.45 -8.22
C SER A 115 3.58 3.03 -7.37
N ILE A 116 4.53 2.29 -7.96
CA ILE A 116 5.79 1.91 -7.29
C ILE A 116 6.67 3.14 -7.05
N GLU A 117 6.80 4.04 -8.04
CA GLU A 117 7.53 5.30 -7.88
C GLU A 117 6.91 6.13 -6.74
N PHE A 118 5.58 6.22 -6.69
CA PHE A 118 4.87 6.88 -5.59
C PHE A 118 5.16 6.23 -4.22
N CYS A 119 5.09 4.91 -4.12
CA CYS A 119 5.40 4.18 -2.88
C CYS A 119 6.86 4.41 -2.43
N TYR A 120 7.79 4.46 -3.39
CA TYR A 120 9.19 4.77 -3.13
C TYR A 120 9.37 6.20 -2.59
N ASP A 121 8.70 7.19 -3.20
CA ASP A 121 8.76 8.59 -2.78
C ASP A 121 8.13 8.81 -1.39
N LEU A 122 7.14 7.99 -0.99
CA LEU A 122 6.63 7.92 0.38
C LEU A 122 7.56 7.19 1.37
N GLY A 123 8.65 6.61 0.89
CA GLY A 123 9.63 5.90 1.69
C GLY A 123 9.13 4.55 2.21
N MET A 124 8.27 3.84 1.48
CA MET A 124 7.90 2.46 1.83
C MET A 124 9.11 1.52 1.77
N ASP A 125 9.07 0.46 2.57
CA ASP A 125 10.12 -0.56 2.67
C ASP A 125 10.06 -1.60 1.55
N TYR A 126 8.86 -1.92 1.04
CA TYR A 126 8.69 -2.92 -0.02
C TYR A 126 7.40 -2.73 -0.83
N VAL A 127 7.40 -3.33 -2.02
CA VAL A 127 6.21 -3.57 -2.84
C VAL A 127 6.03 -5.07 -3.02
N SER A 128 4.79 -5.55 -3.05
CA SER A 128 4.44 -6.95 -3.26
C SER A 128 3.43 -7.08 -4.39
N CYS A 129 3.74 -7.90 -5.39
CA CYS A 129 2.96 -8.08 -6.60
C CYS A 129 2.88 -9.55 -7.02
N SER A 130 2.06 -9.86 -8.03
CA SER A 130 1.99 -11.21 -8.60
C SER A 130 3.34 -11.67 -9.16
N PRO A 131 3.63 -12.99 -9.21
CA PRO A 131 4.94 -13.52 -9.59
C PRO A 131 5.48 -12.98 -10.92
N PHE A 132 4.61 -12.89 -11.94
CA PHE A 132 4.99 -12.41 -13.27
C PHE A 132 5.29 -10.91 -13.33
N ARG A 133 4.80 -10.13 -12.36
CA ARG A 133 5.08 -8.69 -12.25
C ARG A 133 6.34 -8.38 -11.43
N VAL A 134 6.93 -9.36 -10.76
CA VAL A 134 8.16 -9.17 -9.97
C VAL A 134 9.30 -8.53 -10.78
N PRO A 135 9.61 -8.96 -12.03
CA PRO A 135 10.64 -8.31 -12.83
C PRO A 135 10.34 -6.83 -13.12
N ILE A 136 9.08 -6.51 -13.43
CA ILE A 136 8.62 -5.13 -13.66
C ILE A 136 8.80 -4.31 -12.39
N ALA A 137 8.36 -4.83 -11.24
CA ALA A 137 8.46 -4.12 -9.97
C ALA A 137 9.90 -3.82 -9.56
N ARG A 138 10.83 -4.76 -9.83
CA ARG A 138 12.27 -4.55 -9.60
C ARG A 138 12.84 -3.43 -10.47
N VAL A 139 12.51 -3.42 -11.77
CA VAL A 139 12.98 -2.38 -12.69
C VAL A 139 12.39 -1.02 -12.33
N ALA A 140 11.09 -0.94 -12.07
CA ALA A 140 10.41 0.28 -11.66
C ALA A 140 10.98 0.84 -10.35
N SER A 141 11.23 -0.02 -9.35
CA SER A 141 11.86 0.39 -8.07
C SER A 141 13.26 0.94 -8.28
N ALA A 142 14.06 0.32 -9.17
CA ALA A 142 15.40 0.82 -9.51
C ALA A 142 15.34 2.18 -10.23
N GLN A 143 14.41 2.34 -11.17
CA GLN A 143 14.19 3.61 -11.87
C GLN A 143 13.76 4.72 -10.91
N ALA A 144 12.83 4.44 -9.99
CA ALA A 144 12.43 5.37 -8.94
C ALA A 144 13.64 5.79 -8.10
N ALA A 145 14.45 4.84 -7.64
CA ALA A 145 15.67 5.14 -6.87
C ALA A 145 16.68 6.01 -7.62
N ILE A 146 16.85 5.81 -8.93
CA ILE A 146 17.73 6.64 -9.78
C ILE A 146 17.14 8.04 -9.95
N LYS A 147 15.85 8.17 -10.28
CA LYS A 147 15.17 9.46 -10.45
C LYS A 147 15.21 10.30 -9.18
N THR A 148 14.90 9.72 -8.03
CA THR A 148 14.91 10.43 -6.74
C THR A 148 16.32 10.91 -6.37
N LYS A 149 17.38 10.16 -6.73
CA LYS A 149 18.76 10.64 -6.57
C LYS A 149 19.09 11.82 -7.49
N ALA A 150 18.57 11.84 -8.72
CA ALA A 150 18.79 12.94 -9.65
C ALA A 150 18.00 14.21 -9.28
N ARG A 151 16.92 14.09 -8.50
CA ARG A 151 16.13 15.22 -7.99
C ARG A 151 16.71 15.86 -6.71
N LYS A 152 17.65 15.20 -6.04
CA LYS A 152 18.34 15.68 -4.83
C LYS A 152 19.66 16.35 -5.19
#